data_AF-A0A348VS22-F1
#
_entry.id   AF-A0A348VS22-F1
#
_cell.length_a   1.000
_cell.length_b   1.000
_cell.length_c   1.000
_cell.angle_alpha   90.00
_cell.angle_beta   90.00
_cell.angle_gamma   90.00
#
_symmetry.space_group_name_H-M   'P 1'
#
loop_
_entity.id
_entity.type
_entity.pdbx_description
1 polymer ?
#
loop_
_entity_poly.entity_id
_entity_poly.type
_entity_poly.pdbx_seq_one_letter_code
_entity_poly.pdbx_strand_id
1 'polypeptide(L)' 'MVKERALTIDGASTKANIRKDGRTVGSYARLRGFAEGTLYRILDGTYPHNDNPTTVYQQVLMSLRKDGYLVLRSEESEAA' A
#
# COMPACT_ATOMS: atom_id res chain seq x y z
N MET A 1 -12.55 25.76 2.47
CA MET A 1 -11.73 24.76 1.76
C MET A 1 -11.14 23.83 2.79
N VAL A 2 -11.69 22.61 2.92
CA VAL A 2 -11.11 21.60 3.81
C VAL A 2 -9.84 21.12 3.12
N LYS A 3 -8.67 21.30 3.76
CA LYS A 3 -7.42 20.69 3.27
C LYS A 3 -7.62 19.18 3.26
N GLU A 4 -7.76 18.58 2.09
CA GLU A 4 -7.77 17.12 1.95
C GLU A 4 -6.46 16.60 2.54
N ARG A 5 -6.57 15.75 3.58
CA ARG A 5 -5.41 15.08 4.15
C ARG A 5 -4.89 14.11 3.10
N ALA A 6 -3.62 14.25 2.71
CA ALA A 6 -2.96 13.22 1.93
C ALA A 6 -2.88 11.94 2.79
N LEU A 7 -3.64 10.91 2.41
CA LEU A 7 -3.58 9.61 3.04
C LEU A 7 -2.51 8.79 2.34
N THR A 8 -1.45 8.44 3.05
CA THR A 8 -0.39 7.55 2.54
C THR A 8 -0.53 6.16 3.12
N ILE A 9 -0.02 5.15 2.42
CA ILE A 9 -0.02 3.77 2.94
C ILE A 9 0.96 3.70 4.11
N ASP A 10 0.52 3.16 5.24
CA ASP A 10 1.45 2.68 6.27
C ASP A 10 1.96 1.30 5.85
N GLY A 11 3.12 1.32 5.20
CA GLY A 11 3.80 0.12 4.71
C GLY A 11 4.12 -0.88 5.81
N ALA A 12 4.59 -0.41 6.96
CA ALA A 12 5.03 -1.28 8.05
C ALA A 12 3.83 -2.03 8.65
N SER A 13 2.75 -1.31 8.97
CA SER A 13 1.54 -1.90 9.52
C SER A 13 0.82 -2.79 8.52
N THR A 14 0.79 -2.41 7.23
CA THR A 14 0.19 -3.24 6.18
C THR A 14 0.96 -4.56 6.00
N LYS A 15 2.31 -4.51 6.01
CA LYS A 15 3.17 -5.71 5.98
C LYS A 15 2.95 -6.59 7.22
N ALA A 16 2.75 -5.99 8.38
CA ALA A 16 2.46 -6.73 9.62
C ALA A 16 1.12 -7.46 9.56
N ASN A 17 0.07 -6.84 9.00
CA ASN A 17 -1.24 -7.48 8.84
C ASN A 17 -1.18 -8.69 7.89
N ILE A 18 -0.45 -8.59 6.77
CA ILE A 18 -0.22 -9.72 5.87
C ILE A 18 0.48 -10.88 6.61
N ARG A 19 1.48 -10.57 7.46
CA ARG A 19 2.19 -11.58 8.25
C ARG A 19 1.35 -12.23 9.35
N LYS A 20 0.45 -11.47 9.98
CA LYS A 20 -0.50 -12.01 10.98
C LYS A 20 -1.42 -13.08 10.38
N ASP A 21 -1.71 -13.00 9.09
CA ASP A 21 -2.45 -14.02 8.34
C ASP A 21 -1.58 -15.22 7.89
N GLY A 22 -0.35 -15.33 8.37
CA GLY A 22 0.58 -16.41 8.01
C GLY A 22 1.16 -16.29 6.60
N ARG A 23 1.03 -15.13 5.94
CA ARG A 23 1.53 -14.88 4.58
C ARG A 23 2.76 -13.99 4.59
N THR A 24 3.58 -14.10 3.55
CA THR A 24 4.61 -13.09 3.26
C THR A 24 4.07 -12.10 2.24
N VAL A 25 4.69 -10.93 2.15
CA VAL A 25 4.36 -9.94 1.10
C VAL A 25 4.50 -10.57 -0.29
N GLY A 26 5.56 -11.37 -0.51
CA GLY A 26 5.77 -12.09 -1.76
C GLY A 26 4.71 -13.14 -2.06
N SER A 27 4.28 -13.94 -1.06
CA SER A 27 3.22 -14.93 -1.29
C SER A 27 1.86 -14.28 -1.54
N TYR A 28 1.58 -13.14 -0.87
CA TYR A 28 0.40 -12.32 -1.16
C TYR A 28 0.43 -11.72 -2.58
N ALA A 29 1.56 -11.16 -3.00
CA ALA A 29 1.73 -10.62 -4.34
C ALA A 29 1.41 -11.67 -5.40
N ARG A 30 1.96 -12.89 -5.26
CA ARG A 30 1.70 -14.00 -6.19
C ARG A 30 0.24 -14.42 -6.19
N LEU A 31 -0.41 -14.52 -5.02
CA LEU A 31 -1.83 -14.84 -4.91
C LEU A 31 -2.71 -13.84 -5.69
N ARG A 32 -2.36 -12.55 -5.63
CA ARG A 32 -3.11 -11.48 -6.29
C ARG A 32 -2.68 -11.19 -7.72
N GLY A 33 -1.68 -11.90 -8.25
CA GLY A 33 -1.16 -11.70 -9.60
C GLY A 33 -0.30 -10.44 -9.75
N PHE A 34 0.28 -9.93 -8.66
CA PHE A 34 1.18 -8.78 -8.68
C PHE A 34 2.64 -9.21 -8.74
N ALA A 35 3.48 -8.40 -9.39
CA ALA A 35 4.92 -8.54 -9.26
C ALA A 35 5.35 -8.23 -7.82
N GLU A 36 6.13 -9.13 -7.22
CA GLU A 36 6.59 -9.02 -5.84
C GLU A 36 7.33 -7.69 -5.58
N GLY A 37 8.26 -7.32 -6.45
CA GLY A 37 8.99 -6.05 -6.35
C GLY A 37 8.10 -4.81 -6.48
N THR A 38 7.01 -4.89 -7.25
CA THR A 38 6.03 -3.81 -7.36
C THR A 38 5.29 -3.62 -6.04
N LEU A 39 4.82 -4.71 -5.42
CA LEU A 39 4.14 -4.62 -4.14
C LEU A 39 5.06 -4.06 -3.05
N TYR A 40 6.33 -4.51 -2.98
CA TYR A 40 7.29 -3.93 -2.03
C TYR A 40 7.47 -2.44 -2.24
N ARG A 41 7.72 -1.98 -3.48
CA ARG A 41 7.86 -0.54 -3.77
C ARG A 41 6.63 0.26 -3.37
N ILE A 42 5.43 -0.28 -3.58
CA ILE A 42 4.17 0.38 -3.19
C ILE A 42 4.07 0.49 -1.68
N LEU A 43 4.31 -0.60 -0.95
CA LEU A 43 4.26 -0.60 0.50
C LEU A 43 5.39 0.26 1.11
N ASP A 44 6.54 0.37 0.44
CA ASP A 44 7.66 1.19 0.87
C ASP A 44 7.54 2.66 0.43
N GLY A 45 6.49 3.03 -0.32
CA GLY A 45 6.28 4.39 -0.82
C GLY A 45 7.25 4.83 -1.93
N THR A 46 8.01 3.90 -2.51
CA THR A 46 9.02 4.17 -3.57
C THR A 46 8.52 3.84 -4.97
N TYR A 47 7.26 3.42 -5.10
CA TYR A 47 6.66 3.13 -6.40
C TYR A 47 6.45 4.43 -7.18
N PRO A 48 7.02 4.57 -8.39
CA PRO A 48 6.88 5.78 -9.19
C PRO A 48 5.40 5.92 -9.60
N HIS A 49 4.73 6.89 -8.98
CA HIS A 49 3.40 7.31 -9.38
C HIS A 49 3.58 8.21 -10.60
N ASN A 50 3.73 7.61 -11.79
CA ASN A 50 3.57 8.37 -13.02
C ASN A 50 2.13 8.92 -13.04
N ASP A 51 1.91 10.13 -13.55
CA ASP A 51 0.62 10.87 -13.57
C ASP A 51 -0.57 10.15 -14.25
N ASN A 52 -0.46 8.85 -14.50
CA ASN A 52 -1.49 7.99 -15.05
C ASN A 52 -2.10 7.12 -13.92
N PRO A 53 -3.27 7.50 -13.36
CA PRO A 53 -3.81 6.97 -12.10
C PRO A 53 -4.35 5.53 -12.15
N THR A 54 -4.18 4.78 -13.24
CA THR A 54 -5.07 3.64 -13.54
C THR A 54 -4.40 2.30 -13.82
N THR A 55 -3.22 1.98 -13.27
CA THR A 55 -2.47 0.80 -13.80
C THR A 55 -2.13 -0.32 -12.83
N VAL A 56 -1.55 -0.09 -11.65
CA VAL A 56 -1.24 -1.20 -10.71
C VAL A 56 -1.42 -0.78 -9.26
N TYR A 57 -1.02 0.46 -8.94
CA TYR A 57 -1.13 1.05 -7.62
C TYR A 57 -2.57 0.98 -7.05
N GLN A 58 -3.57 1.38 -7.85
CA GLN A 58 -4.98 1.31 -7.45
C GLN A 58 -5.46 -0.13 -7.24
N GLN A 59 -5.07 -1.07 -8.10
CA GLN A 59 -5.45 -2.48 -7.97
C GLN A 59 -4.87 -3.11 -6.68
N VAL A 60 -3.63 -2.76 -6.35
CA VAL A 60 -2.98 -3.17 -5.11
C VAL A 60 -3.71 -2.57 -3.90
N LEU A 61 -4.01 -1.27 -3.91
CA LEU A 61 -4.76 -0.61 -2.83
C LEU A 61 -6.14 -1.23 -2.62
N MET A 62 -6.89 -1.47 -3.71
CA MET A 62 -8.21 -2.10 -3.63
C MET A 62 -8.12 -3.52 -3.08
N SER A 63 -7.10 -4.29 -3.50
CA SER A 63 -6.90 -5.66 -3.01
C SER A 63 -6.54 -5.69 -1.52
N LEU A 64 -5.58 -4.85 -1.09
CA LEU A 64 -5.19 -4.73 0.31
C LEU A 64 -6.37 -4.28 1.18
N ARG A 65 -7.23 -3.37 0.68
CA ARG A 65 -8.44 -2.92 1.39
C ARG A 65 -9.46 -4.05 1.49
N LYS A 66 -9.75 -4.73 0.38
CA LYS A 66 -10.72 -5.83 0.32
C LYS A 66 -10.33 -6.98 1.27
N ASP A 67 -9.03 -7.21 1.41
CA ASP A 67 -8.48 -8.28 2.26
C ASP A 67 -8.27 -7.86 3.72
N GLY A 68 -8.57 -6.60 4.06
CA GLY A 68 -8.42 -6.09 5.42
C GLY A 68 -6.96 -5.86 5.86
N TYR A 69 -6.00 -5.85 4.93
CA TYR A 69 -4.59 -5.61 5.25
C TYR A 69 -4.20 -4.14 5.22
N LEU A 70 -4.87 -3.33 4.40
CA LEU A 70 -4.51 -1.93 4.16
C LEU A 70 -4.60 -1.09 5.44
N VAL A 71 -3.47 -0.48 5.81
CA VAL A 71 -3.41 0.57 6.84
C VAL A 71 -3.01 1.88 6.18
N LEU A 72 -3.74 2.94 6.47
CA LEU A 72 -3.45 4.29 5.98
C LEU A 72 -2.99 5.16 7.15
N ARG A 73 -1.94 5.95 6.93
CA ARG A 73 -1.52 7.01 7.84
C ARG A 73 -1.95 8.36 7.27
N SER A 74 -2.47 9.22 8.14
CA SER A 74 -2.57 10.64 7.80
C SER A 74 -1.17 11.23 7.88
N GLU A 75 -0.71 11.91 6.84
CA GLU A 75 0.42 12.81 6.99
C GLU A 75 -0.05 14.01 7.84
N GLU A 76 -0.03 13.85 9.17
CA GLU A 76 0.10 15.01 10.03
C GLU A 76 1.53 15.50 9.85
N SER A 77 1.69 16.72 9.34
CA SER A 77 2.98 17.35 9.08
C SER A 77 3.95 17.12 10.23
N GLU A 78 4.95 16.26 10.01
CA GLU A 78 6.18 16.26 10.79
C GLU A 78 6.97 17.48 10.32
N ALA A 79 6.55 18.66 10.81
CA ALA A 79 7.40 19.82 10.91
C ALA A 79 8.17 19.68 12.23
N ALA A 80 9.36 19.12 12.16
CA ALA A 80 10.36 19.17 13.23
C ALA A 80 11.75 19.33 12.61
#